data_AF-A0A6V9YZV2-F1
#
_entry.id   AF-A0A6V9YZV2-F1
#
_cell.length_a   1.000
_cell.length_b   1.000
_cell.length_c   1.000
_cell.angle_alpha   90.00
_cell.angle_beta   90.00
_cell.angle_gamma   90.00
#
_symmetry.space_group_name_H-M   'P 1'
#
loop_
_entity.id
_entity.type
_entity.pdbx_description
1 polymer ?
#
loop_
_entity_poly.entity_id
_entity_poly.type
_entity_poly.pdbx_seq_one_letter_code
_entity_poly.pdbx_strand_id
1 'polypeptide(L)' 'TLNLGYVSPAANLPLKPMVGKDLCVNIELDGGGKRHISGLVTAARVVGHEGRSVTYELRMEPWVKLLTHTSD' A
#
# COMPACT_ATOMS: atom_id res chain seq x y z
N THR A 1 0.20 11.72 -1.82
CA THR A 1 0.65 10.35 -1.49
C THR A 1 -0.22 9.83 -0.36
N LEU A 2 -0.45 8.52 -0.26
CA LEU A 2 -1.20 7.90 0.84
C LEU A 2 -0.31 6.85 1.52
N ASN A 3 -0.06 7.02 2.81
CA ASN A 3 0.70 6.05 3.61
C ASN A 3 -0.28 5.11 4.32
N LEU A 4 -0.07 3.80 4.16
CA LEU A 4 -0.88 2.75 4.76
C LEU A 4 -0.07 1.96 5.77
N GLY A 5 -0.56 1.87 7.00
CA GLY A 5 -0.06 0.91 7.99
C GLY A 5 -0.81 -0.42 7.87
N TYR A 6 -0.09 -1.54 7.89
CA TYR A 6 -0.68 -2.88 7.85
C TYR A 6 0.04 -3.80 8.83
N VAL A 7 -0.70 -4.46 9.72
CA VAL A 7 -0.16 -5.45 10.66
C VAL A 7 -0.53 -6.83 10.16
N SER A 8 0.46 -7.71 10.01
CA SER A 8 0.24 -9.10 9.60
C SER A 8 0.91 -10.07 10.56
N PRO A 9 0.26 -11.19 10.92
CA PRO A 9 0.92 -12.30 11.59
C PRO A 9 1.92 -13.04 10.67
N ALA A 10 1.86 -12.81 9.34
CA ALA A 10 2.85 -13.32 8.41
C ALA A 10 4.08 -12.41 8.40
N ALA A 11 5.21 -12.93 8.88
CA ALA A 11 6.47 -12.18 8.96
C ALA A 11 7.22 -12.03 7.62
N ASN A 12 6.68 -12.58 6.53
CA ASN A 12 7.36 -12.70 5.24
C ASN A 12 6.56 -12.13 4.06
N LEU A 13 5.82 -11.04 4.27
CA LEU A 13 5.10 -10.39 3.17
C LEU A 13 6.10 -10.01 2.05
N PRO A 14 5.87 -10.39 0.79
CA PRO A 14 6.82 -10.15 -0.29
C PRO A 14 6.78 -8.68 -0.75
N LEU A 15 7.40 -7.78 0.01
CA LEU A 15 7.36 -6.33 -0.23
C LEU A 15 7.94 -5.91 -1.58
N LYS A 16 9.06 -6.51 -1.99
CA LYS A 16 9.75 -6.13 -3.23
C LYS A 16 8.88 -6.36 -4.47
N PRO A 17 8.21 -7.52 -4.64
CA PRO A 17 7.23 -7.72 -5.70
C PRO A 17 6.00 -6.79 -5.67
N MET A 18 5.68 -6.16 -4.53
CA MET A 18 4.54 -5.26 -4.43
C MET A 18 4.83 -3.87 -4.99
N VAL A 19 6.09 -3.40 -4.93
CA VAL A 19 6.46 -2.08 -5.48
C VAL A 19 6.27 -2.09 -7.00
N GLY A 20 5.59 -1.06 -7.51
CA GLY A 20 5.19 -0.93 -8.91
C GLY A 20 3.91 -1.68 -9.28
N LYS A 21 3.21 -2.29 -8.31
CA LYS A 21 1.89 -2.91 -8.51
C LYS A 21 0.78 -2.02 -8.00
N ASP A 22 -0.40 -2.18 -8.58
CA ASP A 22 -1.61 -1.54 -8.07
C ASP A 22 -2.05 -2.18 -6.74
N LEU A 23 -2.52 -1.33 -5.84
CA LEU A 23 -3.15 -1.70 -4.58
C LEU A 23 -4.48 -0.97 -4.46
N CYS A 24 -5.49 -1.64 -3.90
CA CYS A 24 -6.81 -1.09 -3.69
C CYS A 24 -7.26 -1.29 -2.24
N VAL A 25 -7.64 -0.20 -1.58
CA VAL A 25 -8.30 -0.21 -0.28
C VAL A 25 -9.80 -0.14 -0.53
N ASN A 26 -10.51 -1.16 -0.04
CA ASN A 26 -11.97 -1.21 -0.07
C ASN A 26 -12.51 -0.70 1.26
N ILE A 27 -13.42 0.26 1.21
CA ILE A 27 -14.06 0.88 2.37
C ILE A 27 -15.56 0.65 2.24
N GLU A 28 -16.16 -0.01 3.22
CA GLU A 28 -17.61 -0.12 3.33
C GLU A 28 -18.17 1.21 3.88
N LEU A 29 -19.23 1.70 3.26
CA LEU A 29 -19.91 2.92 3.65
C LEU A 29 -21.26 2.59 4.30
N ASP A 30 -21.72 3.52 5.13
CA ASP A 30 -23.08 3.48 5.65
C ASP A 30 -24.10 3.40 4.50
N GLY A 31 -25.15 2.60 4.70
CA GLY A 31 -26.14 2.33 3.65
C GLY A 31 -25.72 1.29 2.60
N GLY A 32 -24.60 0.58 2.81
CA GLY A 32 -24.20 -0.57 1.99
C GLY A 32 -23.40 -0.22 0.73
N GLY A 33 -23.01 1.05 0.57
CA GLY A 33 -22.11 1.48 -0.51
C GLY A 33 -20.67 0.99 -0.29
N LYS A 34 -19.88 0.97 -1.37
CA LYS A 34 -18.43 0.71 -1.31
C LYS A 34 -17.67 1.88 -1.91
N ARG A 35 -16.60 2.31 -1.24
CA ARG A 35 -15.62 3.25 -1.76
C ARG A 35 -14.30 2.53 -1.99
N HIS A 36 -13.64 2.88 -3.08
CA HIS A 36 -12.33 2.34 -3.44
C HIS A 36 -11.30 3.46 -3.44
N ILE A 37 -10.15 3.20 -2.82
CA ILE A 37 -8.96 4.03 -2.94
C ILE A 37 -7.88 3.17 -3.58
N SER A 38 -7.58 3.45 -4.85
CA SER A 38 -6.60 2.69 -5.65
C SER A 38 -5.41 3.54 -6.03
N GLY A 39 -4.24 2.91 -6.13
CA GLY A 39 -3.02 3.55 -6.61
C GLY A 39 -1.87 2.56 -6.74
N LEU A 40 -0.75 3.05 -7.28
CA LEU A 40 0.48 2.29 -7.38
C LEU A 40 1.22 2.32 -6.05
N VAL A 41 1.73 1.17 -5.63
CA VAL A 41 2.67 1.08 -4.51
C VAL A 41 4.03 1.60 -4.99
N THR A 42 4.47 2.74 -4.48
CA THR A 42 5.78 3.33 -4.84
C THR A 42 6.87 3.08 -3.80
N ALA A 43 6.48 2.68 -2.58
CA ALA A 43 7.40 2.18 -1.56
C ALA A 43 6.68 1.21 -0.63
N ALA A 44 7.42 0.24 -0.09
CA ALA A 44 6.93 -0.66 0.95
C ALA A 44 8.09 -1.01 1.89
N ARG A 45 7.85 -1.03 3.20
CA ARG A 45 8.88 -1.33 4.22
C ARG A 45 8.29 -2.04 5.44
N VAL A 46 9.15 -2.77 6.15
CA VAL A 46 8.88 -3.20 7.53
C VAL A 46 9.15 -2.02 8.47
N VAL A 47 8.23 -1.75 9.39
CA VAL A 47 8.34 -0.68 10.38
C VAL A 47 8.70 -1.22 11.75
N GLY A 48 8.31 -2.46 12.06
CA GLY A 48 8.63 -3.09 13.32
C GLY A 48 8.00 -4.47 13.49
N HIS A 49 8.29 -5.08 14.63
CA HIS A 49 7.71 -6.34 15.08
C HIS A 49 6.92 -6.08 16.35
N GLU A 50 5.68 -6.56 16.41
CA GLU A 50 4.81 -6.45 17.57
C GLU A 50 4.40 -7.86 18.00
N GLY A 51 5.12 -8.41 18.98
CA GLY A 51 4.93 -9.79 19.43
C GLY A 51 5.16 -10.80 18.30
N ARG A 52 4.07 -11.44 17.85
CA ARG A 52 4.06 -12.43 16.76
C ARG A 52 3.70 -11.83 15.40
N SER A 53 3.48 -10.52 15.35
CA SER A 53 3.08 -9.80 14.15
C SER A 53 4.20 -8.91 13.65
N VAL A 54 4.15 -8.59 12.36
CA VAL A 54 5.03 -7.63 11.70
C VAL A 54 4.19 -6.47 11.19
N THR A 55 4.68 -5.26 11.44
CA THR A 55 4.06 -4.02 10.99
C THR A 55 4.76 -3.55 9.72
N TYR A 56 3.97 -3.33 8.68
CA TYR A 56 4.39 -2.87 7.37
C TYR A 56 3.83 -1.48 7.09
N GLU A 57 4.56 -0.70 6.31
CA GLU A 57 4.08 0.56 5.75
C GLU A 57 4.20 0.51 4.23
N LEU A 58 3.12 0.86 3.55
CA LEU A 58 3.07 1.00 2.10
C LEU A 58 2.75 2.43 1.72
N ARG A 59 3.47 2.97 0.75
CA ARG A 59 3.16 4.26 0.13
C ARG A 59 2.46 4.02 -1.20
N MET A 60 1.24 4.54 -1.32
CA MET A 60 0.49 4.58 -2.56
C MET A 60 0.51 5.97 -3.19
N GLU A 61 0.68 6.01 -4.50
CA GLU A 61 0.61 7.22 -5.32
C GLU A 61 -0.23 6.96 -6.58
N PRO A 62 -0.90 7.98 -7.15
CA PRO A 62 -1.60 7.82 -8.42
C PRO A 62 -0.61 7.52 -9.55
N TRP A 63 -1.07 6.83 -10.61
CA TRP A 63 -0.22 6.45 -11.75
C TRP A 63 0.52 7.64 -12.39
N VAL A 64 -0.09 8.82 -12.37
CA VAL A 64 0.49 10.06 -12.92
C VAL A 64 1.84 10.41 -12.27
N LYS A 65 2.12 9.90 -11.06
CA LYS A 65 3.42 10.01 -10.41
C LYS A 65 4.56 9.43 -11.24
N LEU A 66 4.30 8.35 -12.00
CA LEU A 66 5.32 7.73 -12.85
C LEU A 66 5.87 8.68 -13.92
N LEU A 67 5.09 9.68 -14.33
CA LEU A 67 5.54 10.67 -15.29
C LEU A 67 6.71 11.52 -14.75
N THR A 68 6.90 11.61 -13.43
CA THR A 68 8.06 12.31 -12.85
C THR A 68 9.35 11.49 -12.91
N HIS A 69 9.32 10.26 -13.43
CA HIS A 69 10.48 9.39 -13.59
C HIS A 69 11.07 9.41 -15.00
N THR A 70 10.47 10.17 -15.91
CA THR A 70 10.95 10.35 -17.28
C THR A 70 10.95 11.83 -17.63
N SER A 71 11.80 12.22 -18.57
CA SER A 71 11.83 13.56 -19.16
C SER A 71 12.12 13.35 -20.63
N ASP A 72 11.41 14.07 -21.48
CA ASP A 72 11.64 14.11 -22.92
C ASP A 72 12.68 15.19 -23.24
#